data_AF-A0A9E6BQ27-F1
#
_entry.id   AF-A0A9E6BQ27-F1
#
_cell.length_a   1.000
_cell.length_b   1.000
_cell.length_c   1.000
_cell.angle_alpha   90.00
_cell.angle_beta   90.00
_cell.angle_gamma   90.00
#
_symmetry.space_group_name_H-M   'P 1'
#
loop_
_entity.id
_entity.type
_entity.pdbx_description
1 polymer ?
#
loop_
_entity_poly.entity_id
_entity_poly.type
_entity_poly.pdbx_seq_one_letter_code
_entity_poly.pdbx_strand_id
1 'polypeptide(L)'
;MAHPRLPDKAHPEKDSNLSAQAEMLARSAAQNSEPRPSSTPSRADVPISSPRRAHSKAAPPDYLPARMLNEFVYCPRLFYYEWVEGVFEHNTETIEGSLRHRKLDAKQDELPSAEELEAAGA
;
A
#
# COMPACT_ATOMS: atom_id res chain seq x y z
N MET A 1 20.36 20.51 -63.80
CA MET A 1 21.49 20.11 -62.93
C MET A 1 20.95 20.04 -61.51
N ALA A 2 20.86 18.85 -60.94
CA ALA A 2 20.23 18.60 -59.64
C ALA A 2 21.17 19.02 -58.50
N HIS A 3 20.69 19.83 -57.57
CA HIS A 3 21.43 20.20 -56.36
C HIS A 3 21.52 18.99 -55.40
N PRO A 4 22.65 18.78 -54.71
CA PRO A 4 22.79 17.69 -53.75
C PRO A 4 21.95 17.99 -52.49
N ARG A 5 21.16 17.00 -52.08
CA ARG A 5 20.36 17.01 -50.84
C ARG A 5 21.33 16.83 -49.66
N LEU A 6 21.38 17.79 -48.73
CA LEU A 6 22.16 17.70 -47.49
C LEU A 6 21.65 16.54 -46.62
N PRO A 7 22.51 15.81 -45.89
CA PRO A 7 22.09 14.79 -44.94
C PRO A 7 21.36 15.42 -43.75
N ASP A 8 20.27 14.78 -43.34
CA ASP A 8 19.48 15.14 -42.16
C ASP A 8 20.36 15.17 -40.92
N LYS A 9 20.32 16.27 -40.16
CA LYS A 9 21.03 16.36 -38.88
C LYS A 9 20.37 15.37 -37.92
N ALA A 10 21.11 14.33 -37.53
CA ALA A 10 20.73 13.46 -36.43
C ALA A 10 20.50 14.33 -35.17
N HIS A 11 19.26 14.33 -34.68
CA HIS A 11 18.88 14.94 -33.42
C HIS A 11 19.51 14.12 -32.27
N PRO A 12 20.37 14.69 -31.41
CA PRO A 12 20.84 14.00 -30.21
C PRO A 12 19.75 14.09 -29.14
N GLU A 13 18.78 13.17 -29.18
CA GLU A 13 17.71 13.00 -28.17
C GLU A 13 18.01 11.82 -27.24
N LYS A 14 19.28 11.62 -26.89
CA LYS A 14 19.70 10.67 -25.86
C LYS A 14 20.73 11.38 -25.02
N ASP A 15 20.40 11.60 -23.74
CA ASP A 15 21.34 11.61 -22.60
C ASP A 15 20.67 12.14 -21.32
N SER A 16 19.52 12.82 -21.40
CA SER A 16 18.82 13.37 -20.23
C SER A 16 18.18 12.31 -19.33
N ASN A 17 17.70 11.20 -19.92
CA ASN A 17 17.03 10.15 -19.16
C ASN A 17 18.03 9.21 -18.47
N LEU A 18 19.21 8.99 -19.07
CA LEU A 18 20.28 8.19 -18.46
C LEU A 18 20.95 8.94 -17.30
N SER A 19 21.16 10.26 -17.42
CA SER A 19 21.71 11.06 -16.33
C SER A 19 20.74 11.14 -15.15
N ALA A 20 19.44 11.32 -15.42
CA ALA A 20 18.42 11.32 -14.37
C ALA A 20 18.31 9.96 -13.65
N GLN A 21 18.41 8.84 -14.38
CA GLN A 21 18.42 7.50 -13.78
C GLN A 21 19.70 7.22 -12.98
N ALA A 22 20.86 7.67 -13.46
CA ALA A 22 22.13 7.55 -12.74
C ALA A 22 22.12 8.38 -11.44
N GLU A 23 21.55 9.60 -11.46
CA GLU A 23 21.36 10.40 -10.26
C GLU A 23 20.37 9.76 -9.27
N MET A 24 19.28 9.17 -9.76
CA MET A 24 18.28 8.48 -8.93
C MET A 24 18.89 7.25 -8.23
N LEU A 25 19.68 6.45 -8.95
CA LEU A 25 20.38 5.28 -8.41
C LEU A 25 21.47 5.69 -7.40
N ALA A 26 22.23 6.75 -7.67
CA ALA A 26 23.25 7.26 -6.74
C ALA A 26 22.64 7.80 -5.44
N ARG A 27 21.49 8.51 -5.52
CA ARG A 27 20.73 8.98 -4.35
C ARG A 27 20.16 7.80 -3.53
N SER A 28 19.68 6.75 -4.20
CA SER A 28 19.18 5.54 -3.53
C SER A 28 20.30 4.75 -2.83
N ALA A 29 21.49 4.68 -3.43
CA ALA A 29 22.65 4.05 -2.80
C ALA A 29 23.13 4.79 -1.55
N ALA A 30 23.05 6.13 -1.54
CA ALA A 30 23.40 6.96 -0.37
C ALA A 30 22.41 6.79 0.81
N GLN A 31 21.12 6.56 0.52
CA GLN A 31 20.12 6.28 1.56
C GLN A 31 20.32 4.93 2.26
N ASN A 32 21.02 3.98 1.61
CA ASN A 32 21.27 2.64 2.13
C ASN A 32 22.60 2.51 2.89
N SER A 33 23.43 3.55 2.92
CA SER A 33 24.78 3.52 3.52
C SER A 33 24.96 4.42 4.74
N GLU A 34 23.95 5.23 5.11
CA GLU A 34 23.99 5.95 6.38
C GLU A 34 23.84 4.96 7.55
N PRO A 35 24.79 4.90 8.49
CA PRO A 35 24.56 4.19 9.74
C PRO A 35 23.43 4.92 10.46
N ARG A 36 22.27 4.25 10.53
CA ARG A 36 21.11 4.70 11.30
C ARG A 36 21.61 5.22 12.66
N PRO A 37 21.32 6.48 13.05
CA PRO A 37 21.68 6.93 14.39
C PRO A 37 21.07 5.92 15.36
N SER A 38 21.92 5.31 16.18
CA SER A 38 21.52 4.41 17.26
C SER A 38 20.89 5.22 18.40
N SER A 39 19.93 6.08 18.09
CA SER A 39 18.88 6.41 19.03
C SER A 39 17.90 5.24 18.94
N THR A 40 18.04 4.29 19.85
CA THR A 40 16.87 3.56 20.32
C THR A 40 16.00 4.61 21.03
N PRO A 41 14.89 5.11 20.47
CA PRO A 41 13.82 5.54 21.35
C PRO A 41 13.44 4.29 22.13
N SER A 42 13.57 4.35 23.45
CA SER A 42 12.99 3.35 24.34
C SER A 42 11.55 3.15 23.87
N ARG A 43 11.24 1.93 23.42
CA ARG A 43 9.92 1.52 22.90
C ARG A 43 8.79 1.69 23.94
N ALA A 44 9.09 2.26 25.11
CA ALA A 44 8.19 2.51 26.22
C ALA A 44 7.41 3.84 26.13
N ASP A 45 7.81 4.81 25.30
CA ASP A 45 7.32 6.20 25.45
C ASP A 45 6.25 6.66 24.44
N VAL A 46 5.78 5.80 23.52
CA VAL A 46 4.63 6.14 22.68
C VAL A 46 3.37 5.60 23.35
N PRO A 47 2.45 6.45 23.82
CA PRO A 47 1.14 5.97 24.24
C PRO A 47 0.45 5.42 22.99
N ILE A 48 0.33 4.09 22.90
CA ILE A 48 -0.51 3.39 21.92
C ILE A 48 -1.96 3.74 22.26
N SER A 49 -2.38 4.96 21.92
CA SER A 49 -3.74 5.46 21.97
C SER A 49 -4.37 5.35 20.58
N SER A 50 -4.07 4.27 19.87
CA SER A 50 -4.94 3.80 18.79
C SER A 50 -6.20 3.22 19.44
N PRO A 51 -7.42 3.41 18.90
CA PRO A 51 -8.60 2.73 19.41
C PRO A 51 -8.42 1.25 19.11
N ARG A 52 -7.72 0.56 20.03
CA ARG A 52 -7.54 -0.87 20.02
C ARG A 52 -8.94 -1.43 19.93
N ARG A 53 -9.33 -1.92 18.75
CA ARG A 53 -10.41 -2.90 18.65
C ARG A 53 -9.81 -4.13 19.29
N ALA A 54 -9.78 -4.12 20.62
CA ALA A 54 -9.37 -5.25 21.40
C ALA A 54 -10.33 -6.34 20.95
N HIS A 55 -9.81 -7.33 20.25
CA HIS A 55 -10.49 -8.60 20.19
C HIS A 55 -10.57 -9.01 21.67
N SER A 56 -11.73 -8.73 22.28
CA SER A 56 -12.08 -9.34 23.55
C SER A 56 -11.87 -10.84 23.35
N LYS A 57 -11.58 -11.57 24.43
CA LYS A 57 -11.37 -13.02 24.43
C LYS A 57 -12.62 -13.83 24.01
N ALA A 58 -13.51 -13.21 23.26
CA ALA A 58 -14.61 -13.81 22.53
C ALA A 58 -14.08 -14.86 21.55
N ALA A 59 -14.92 -15.85 21.27
CA ALA A 59 -14.65 -16.84 20.25
C ALA A 59 -14.37 -16.14 18.92
N PRO A 60 -13.43 -16.66 18.11
CA PRO A 60 -13.20 -16.12 16.77
C PRO A 60 -14.50 -16.19 15.95
N PRO A 61 -14.70 -15.26 15.00
CA PRO A 61 -15.85 -15.31 14.10
C PRO A 61 -15.85 -16.61 13.27
N ASP A 62 -17.03 -17.03 12.84
CA ASP A 62 -17.20 -18.25 12.01
C ASP A 62 -16.42 -18.19 10.69
N TYR A 63 -16.23 -16.98 10.15
CA TYR A 63 -15.50 -16.74 8.91
C TYR A 63 -14.26 -15.88 9.14
N LEU A 64 -13.17 -16.28 8.51
CA LEU A 64 -11.95 -15.48 8.46
C LEU A 64 -12.10 -14.35 7.44
N PRO A 65 -11.86 -13.07 7.80
CA PRO A 65 -11.93 -11.98 6.83
C PRO A 65 -10.95 -12.18 5.67
N ALA A 66 -11.35 -11.77 4.46
CA ALA A 66 -10.53 -11.91 3.24
C ALA A 66 -9.13 -11.28 3.38
N ARG A 67 -9.01 -10.16 4.09
CA ARG A 67 -7.71 -9.56 4.43
C ARG A 67 -6.79 -10.57 5.13
N MET A 68 -7.28 -11.28 6.13
CA MET A 68 -6.45 -12.19 6.92
C MET A 68 -6.07 -13.45 6.17
N LEU A 69 -6.90 -13.90 5.21
CA LEU A 69 -6.51 -14.95 4.27
C LEU A 69 -5.32 -14.49 3.41
N ASN A 70 -5.37 -13.26 2.88
CA ASN A 70 -4.26 -12.71 2.10
C ASN A 70 -2.98 -12.63 2.93
N GLU A 71 -3.06 -12.15 4.18
CA GLU A 71 -1.88 -12.07 5.06
C GLU A 71 -1.31 -13.45 5.41
N PHE A 72 -2.16 -14.47 5.61
CA PHE A 72 -1.68 -15.82 5.89
C PHE A 72 -0.94 -16.44 4.69
N VAL A 73 -1.49 -16.28 3.48
CA VAL A 73 -0.86 -16.76 2.24
C VAL A 73 0.44 -16.02 1.95
N TYR A 74 0.48 -14.71 2.23
CA TYR A 74 1.67 -13.90 2.03
C TYR A 74 2.77 -14.23 3.04
N CYS A 75 2.46 -14.20 4.34
CA CYS A 75 3.40 -14.49 5.41
C CYS A 75 2.66 -14.97 6.68
N PRO A 76 2.73 -16.27 7.02
CA PRO A 76 2.07 -16.82 8.21
C PRO A 76 2.48 -16.14 9.52
N ARG A 77 3.71 -15.60 9.58
CA ARG A 77 4.19 -14.85 10.76
C ARG A 77 3.50 -13.50 10.92
N LEU A 78 3.27 -12.77 9.82
CA LEU A 78 2.55 -11.49 9.87
C LEU A 78 1.10 -11.71 10.29
N PHE A 79 0.45 -12.73 9.71
CA PHE A 79 -0.88 -13.17 10.13
C PHE A 79 -0.97 -13.43 11.64
N TYR A 80 0.00 -14.14 12.22
CA TYR A 80 0.02 -14.41 13.66
C TYR A 80 0.02 -13.10 14.47
N TYR A 81 0.85 -12.13 14.11
CA TYR A 81 0.90 -10.86 14.83
C TYR A 81 -0.39 -10.04 14.66
N GLU A 82 -0.92 -9.91 13.45
CA GLU A 82 -2.10 -9.07 13.21
C GLU A 82 -3.41 -9.72 13.70
N TRP A 83 -3.59 -11.03 13.51
CA TRP A 83 -4.83 -11.73 13.85
C TRP A 83 -4.83 -12.27 15.28
N VAL A 84 -3.81 -13.05 15.63
CA VAL A 84 -3.79 -13.82 16.89
C VAL A 84 -3.40 -12.93 18.05
N GLU A 85 -2.36 -12.12 17.87
CA GLU A 85 -1.90 -11.18 18.91
C GLU A 85 -2.58 -9.80 18.84
N GLY A 86 -3.30 -9.51 17.75
CA GLY A 86 -3.99 -8.22 17.55
C GLY A 86 -3.03 -7.03 17.47
N VAL A 87 -1.83 -7.24 16.93
CA VAL A 87 -0.80 -6.22 16.75
C VAL A 87 -0.94 -5.62 15.36
N PHE A 88 -1.50 -4.40 15.29
CA PHE A 88 -1.61 -3.63 14.06
C PHE A 88 -1.40 -2.15 14.36
N GLU A 89 -0.49 -1.50 13.64
CA GLU A 89 -0.19 -0.07 13.78
C GLU A 89 -0.63 0.66 12.52
N HIS A 90 -1.48 1.68 12.68
CA HIS A 90 -1.95 2.48 11.56
C HIS A 90 -0.84 3.40 11.04
N ASN A 91 -0.60 3.38 9.73
CA ASN A 91 0.20 4.38 9.05
C ASN A 91 -0.71 5.47 8.44
N THR A 92 -0.11 6.54 7.90
CA THR A 92 -0.82 7.67 7.28
C THR A 92 -1.83 7.22 6.23
N GLU A 93 -1.44 6.32 5.33
CA GLU A 93 -2.29 5.81 4.24
C GLU A 93 -3.53 5.06 4.77
N THR A 94 -3.35 4.23 5.80
CA THR A 94 -4.47 3.48 6.40
C THR A 94 -5.45 4.40 7.15
N ILE A 95 -4.95 5.43 7.81
CA ILE A 95 -5.79 6.43 8.48
C ILE A 95 -6.57 7.22 7.43
N GLU A 96 -5.89 7.69 6.40
CA GLU A 96 -6.52 8.46 5.35
C GLU A 96 -7.58 7.65 4.60
N GLY A 97 -7.27 6.41 4.23
CA GLY A 97 -8.23 5.48 3.63
C GLY A 97 -9.47 5.29 4.48
N SER A 98 -9.30 5.09 5.80
CA SER A 98 -10.42 4.97 6.74
C SER A 98 -11.28 6.24 6.79
N LEU A 99 -10.67 7.43 6.79
CA LEU A 99 -11.39 8.70 6.78
C LEU A 99 -12.18 8.90 5.48
N ARG A 100 -11.58 8.57 4.33
CA ARG A 100 -12.23 8.68 3.03
C ARG A 100 -13.43 7.73 2.91
N HIS A 101 -13.31 6.50 3.42
CA HIS A 101 -14.35 5.46 3.30
C HIS A 101 -15.47 5.58 4.33
N ARG A 102 -15.23 6.26 5.46
CA ARG A 102 -16.18 6.37 6.58
C ARG A 102 -17.63 6.66 6.19
N LYS A 103 -17.85 7.55 5.22
CA LYS A 103 -19.21 7.92 4.76
C LYS A 103 -19.86 6.84 3.89
N LEU A 104 -19.07 6.19 3.04
CA LEU A 104 -19.54 5.12 2.15
C LEU A 104 -19.86 3.87 2.97
N ASP A 105 -19.01 3.52 3.94
CA ASP A 105 -19.21 2.35 4.79
C ASP A 105 -20.50 2.45 5.64
N ALA A 106 -20.94 3.66 5.98
CA ALA A 106 -22.18 3.90 6.70
C ALA A 106 -23.44 3.76 5.83
N LYS A 107 -23.28 3.83 4.50
CA LYS A 107 -24.38 3.70 3.54
C LYS A 107 -24.40 2.25 3.04
N GLN A 108 -25.37 1.48 3.52
CA GLN A 108 -25.67 0.17 2.94
C GLN A 108 -26.87 0.34 2.02
N ASP A 109 -26.60 0.46 0.72
CA ASP A 109 -27.65 0.28 -0.28
C ASP A 109 -27.89 -1.23 -0.43
N GLU A 110 -29.15 -1.63 -0.53
CA GLU A 110 -29.49 -3.04 -0.75
C GLU A 110 -28.97 -3.49 -2.11
N LEU A 111 -28.29 -4.63 -2.13
CA LEU A 111 -27.84 -5.23 -3.38
C LEU A 111 -29.08 -5.68 -4.17
N PRO A 112 -29.09 -5.52 -5.50
CA PRO A 112 -30.19 -6.03 -6.32
C PRO A 112 -30.36 -7.53 -6.11
N SER A 113 -31.61 -7.99 -6.16
CA SER A 113 -31.90 -9.42 -6.02
C SER A 113 -31.29 -10.20 -7.19
N ALA A 114 -31.10 -11.52 -6.99
CA ALA A 114 -30.63 -12.39 -8.07
C ALA A 114 -31.56 -12.31 -9.29
N GLU A 115 -32.87 -12.25 -9.07
CA GLU A 115 -33.89 -12.16 -10.12
C GLU A 115 -33.81 -10.84 -10.90
N GLU A 116 -33.53 -9.73 -10.21
CA GLU A 116 -33.34 -8.41 -10.82
C GLU A 116 -32.08 -8.35 -11.69
N LEU A 117 -31.00 -9.03 -11.29
CA LEU A 117 -29.76 -9.13 -12.05
C LEU A 117 -29.92 -10.03 -13.30
N GLU A 118 -30.64 -11.14 -13.18
CA GLU A 118 -30.95 -12.03 -14.30
C GLU A 118 -31.86 -11.33 -15.34
N ALA A 119 -32.84 -10.56 -14.89
CA ALA A 119 -33.70 -9.76 -15.76
C ALA A 119 -32.94 -8.61 -16.47
N ALA A 120 -31.86 -8.11 -15.87
CA ALA A 120 -31.01 -7.07 -16.45
C ALA A 120 -30.01 -7.57 -17.51
N GLY A 121 -29.97 -8.89 -17.78
CA GLY A 121 -29.16 -9.47 -18.85
C GLY A 121 -27.66 -9.41 -18.63
N ALA A 122 -27.21 -9.66 -17.40
CA ALA A 122 -25.80 -9.89 -17.07
C ALA A 122 -25.28 -11.24 -17.62
#